data_AF-A0A7W1JL41-F1
#
_entry.id   AF-A0A7W1JL41-F1
#
_cell.length_a   1.000
_cell.length_b   1.000
_cell.length_c   1.000
_cell.angle_alpha   90.00
_cell.angle_beta   90.00
_cell.angle_gamma   90.00
#
_symmetry.space_group_name_H-M   'P 1'
#
loop_
_entity.id
_entity.type
_entity.pdbx_description
1 polymer ?
#
loop_
_entity_poly.entity_id
_entity_poly.type
_entity_poly.pdbx_seq_one_letter_code
_entity_poly.pdbx_strand_id
1 'polypeptide(L)'
;MSEDLINLPSVQEIKEMLKAARNDIATEIKQDPELVSPSKLLIEVIDIIDERIAKEKDLSKLNMKDKIYVAAHLNFLTCLFEDFFYVEDFDEFDEDMEELEESEFEDEK
;
A
#
# COMPACT_ATOMS: atom_id res chain seq x y z
N MET A 1 -30.65 20.89 -2.58
CA MET A 1 -30.09 19.92 -1.61
C MET A 1 -28.67 19.63 -2.07
N SER A 2 -27.64 19.74 -1.24
CA SER A 2 -26.29 19.33 -1.65
C SER A 2 -26.27 17.81 -1.68
N GLU A 3 -26.07 17.23 -2.86
CA GLU A 3 -25.80 15.80 -2.95
C GLU A 3 -24.48 15.52 -2.23
N ASP A 4 -24.49 14.53 -1.35
CA ASP A 4 -23.30 14.09 -0.66
C ASP A 4 -22.50 13.21 -1.65
N LEU A 5 -21.50 13.81 -2.29
CA LEU A 5 -20.77 13.19 -3.40
C LEU A 5 -19.83 12.06 -2.95
N ILE A 6 -19.55 11.96 -1.65
CA ILE A 6 -18.64 10.96 -1.08
C ILE A 6 -19.35 10.22 0.05
N ASN A 7 -19.58 8.92 -0.16
CA ASN A 7 -20.05 8.01 0.86
C ASN A 7 -18.86 7.19 1.38
N LEU A 8 -18.49 7.46 2.63
CA LEU A 8 -17.46 6.68 3.33
C LEU A 8 -18.10 5.48 4.03
N PRO A 9 -17.36 4.36 4.16
CA PRO A 9 -17.75 3.30 5.10
C PRO A 9 -17.85 3.84 6.53
N SER A 10 -18.50 3.10 7.41
CA SER A 10 -18.56 3.43 8.83
C SER A 10 -17.17 3.37 9.48
N VAL A 11 -17.01 4.08 10.60
CA VAL A 11 -15.76 4.04 11.39
C VAL A 11 -15.39 2.61 11.77
N GLN A 12 -16.38 1.79 12.11
CA GLN A 12 -16.15 0.40 12.50
C GLN A 12 -15.62 -0.43 11.33
N GLU A 13 -16.25 -0.33 10.15
CA GLU A 13 -15.80 -1.04 8.95
C GLU A 13 -14.37 -0.65 8.59
N ILE A 14 -14.04 0.66 8.60
CA ILE A 14 -12.68 1.10 8.31
C ILE A 14 -11.69 0.52 9.33
N LYS A 15 -12.02 0.51 10.63
CA LYS A 15 -11.13 -0.08 11.65
C LYS A 15 -10.92 -1.58 11.43
N GLU A 16 -11.95 -2.31 11.05
CA GLU A 16 -11.84 -3.73 10.73
C GLU A 16 -10.96 -3.95 9.50
N MET A 17 -11.12 -3.14 8.44
CA MET A 17 -10.26 -3.15 7.26
C MET A 17 -8.79 -2.85 7.60
N LEU A 18 -8.53 -1.79 8.36
CA LEU A 18 -7.16 -1.40 8.77
C LEU A 18 -6.51 -2.48 9.64
N LYS A 19 -7.29 -3.15 10.50
CA LYS A 19 -6.78 -4.27 11.30
C LYS A 19 -6.44 -5.48 10.44
N ALA A 20 -7.28 -5.83 9.46
CA ALA A 20 -7.01 -6.91 8.52
C ALA A 20 -5.73 -6.60 7.71
N ALA A 21 -5.67 -5.42 7.11
CA ALA A 21 -4.51 -4.89 6.40
C ALA A 21 -3.19 -5.05 7.18
N ARG A 22 -3.15 -4.66 8.46
CA ARG A 22 -1.94 -4.86 9.29
C ARG A 22 -1.57 -6.31 9.49
N ASN A 23 -2.56 -7.19 9.67
CA ASN A 23 -2.30 -8.61 9.85
C ASN A 23 -1.76 -9.23 8.56
N ASP A 24 -2.28 -8.82 7.40
CA ASP A 24 -1.84 -9.31 6.10
C ASP A 24 -0.39 -8.88 5.83
N ILE A 25 -0.07 -7.59 6.03
CA ILE A 25 1.32 -7.08 5.96
C ILE A 25 2.25 -7.85 6.91
N ALA A 26 1.83 -8.03 8.16
CA ALA A 26 2.65 -8.74 9.15
C ALA A 26 2.81 -10.23 8.83
N THR A 27 1.90 -10.81 8.06
CA THR A 27 1.98 -12.20 7.60
C THR A 27 2.94 -12.31 6.42
N GLU A 28 2.91 -11.36 5.48
CA GLU A 28 3.87 -11.36 4.38
C GLU A 28 5.29 -11.03 4.82
N ILE A 29 5.49 -10.07 5.73
CA ILE A 29 6.82 -9.80 6.31
C ILE A 29 7.43 -11.03 7.00
N LYS A 30 6.60 -11.91 7.57
CA LYS A 30 7.09 -13.16 8.18
C LYS A 30 7.53 -14.18 7.14
N GLN A 31 6.92 -14.16 5.96
CA GLN A 31 7.26 -15.05 4.84
C GLN A 31 8.48 -14.50 4.09
N ASP A 32 8.51 -13.18 3.86
CA ASP A 32 9.59 -12.45 3.22
C ASP A 32 10.00 -11.21 4.06
N PRO A 33 11.09 -11.32 4.83
CA PRO A 33 11.62 -10.20 5.63
C PRO A 33 12.13 -9.01 4.82
N GLU A 34 12.39 -9.13 3.51
CA GLU A 34 12.84 -8.01 2.68
C GLU A 34 11.72 -6.96 2.52
N LEU A 35 10.46 -7.40 2.62
CA LEU A 35 9.27 -6.56 2.60
C LEU A 35 9.14 -5.64 3.83
N VAL A 36 9.99 -5.76 4.85
CA VAL A 36 9.99 -4.86 6.02
C VAL A 36 10.20 -3.40 5.61
N SER A 37 11.06 -3.11 4.63
CA SER A 37 11.29 -1.71 4.22
C SER A 37 10.13 -1.17 3.36
N PRO A 38 9.68 -1.86 2.29
CA PRO A 38 8.52 -1.44 1.50
C PRO A 38 7.23 -1.29 2.32
N SER A 39 6.99 -2.18 3.29
CA SER A 39 5.77 -2.14 4.12
C SER A 39 5.66 -0.93 5.05
N LYS A 40 6.76 -0.18 5.29
CA LYS A 40 6.72 1.01 6.15
C LYS A 40 5.72 2.06 5.65
N LEU A 41 5.67 2.27 4.33
CA LEU A 41 4.75 3.25 3.75
C LEU A 41 3.29 2.81 3.95
N LEU A 42 2.99 1.53 3.74
CA LEU A 42 1.66 0.97 4.00
C LEU A 42 1.24 1.17 5.46
N ILE A 43 2.12 0.83 6.40
CA ILE A 43 1.84 0.99 7.84
C ILE A 43 1.62 2.45 8.21
N GLU A 44 2.43 3.37 7.67
CA GLU A 44 2.28 4.82 7.91
C GLU A 44 0.93 5.33 7.40
N VAL A 45 0.51 4.91 6.19
CA VAL A 45 -0.80 5.29 5.64
C VAL A 45 -1.94 4.73 6.50
N ILE A 46 -1.83 3.49 6.99
CA ILE A 46 -2.80 2.90 7.92
C ILE A 46 -2.87 3.73 9.21
N ASP A 47 -1.73 4.12 9.79
CA ASP A 47 -1.65 4.94 10.99
C ASP A 47 -2.35 6.30 10.78
N ILE A 48 -2.10 6.97 9.65
CA ILE A 48 -2.73 8.24 9.30
C ILE A 48 -4.26 8.11 9.24
N ILE A 49 -4.77 7.05 8.61
CA ILE A 49 -6.22 6.83 8.51
C ILE A 49 -6.81 6.56 9.89
N ASP A 50 -6.19 5.68 10.69
CA ASP A 50 -6.68 5.32 12.02
C ASP A 50 -6.70 6.55 12.95
N GLU A 51 -5.64 7.37 12.95
CA GLU A 51 -5.60 8.62 13.70
C GLU A 51 -6.69 9.61 13.26
N ARG A 52 -6.96 9.68 11.95
CA ARG A 52 -7.97 10.60 11.41
C ARG A 52 -9.36 10.20 11.86
N ILE A 53 -9.70 8.91 11.80
CA ILE A 53 -11.04 8.41 12.14
C ILE A 53 -11.22 8.18 13.64
N ALA A 54 -10.16 7.99 14.42
CA ALA A 54 -10.24 7.75 15.87
C ALA A 54 -10.89 8.91 16.64
N LYS A 55 -10.81 10.12 16.10
CA LYS A 55 -11.40 11.34 16.66
C LYS A 55 -12.89 11.49 16.30
N GLU A 56 -13.38 10.70 15.36
CA GLU A 56 -14.71 10.85 14.77
C GLU A 56 -15.64 9.72 15.23
N LYS A 57 -16.87 10.09 15.60
CA LYS A 57 -17.94 9.11 15.92
C LYS A 57 -18.74 8.70 14.68
N ASP A 58 -18.80 9.58 13.68
CA ASP A 58 -19.66 9.44 12.51
C ASP A 58 -19.05 10.22 11.33
N LEU A 59 -18.54 9.49 10.34
CA LEU A 59 -17.85 10.07 9.19
C LEU A 59 -18.81 10.75 8.20
N SER A 60 -20.11 10.45 8.26
CA SER A 60 -21.10 11.11 7.40
C SER A 60 -21.24 12.60 7.69
N LYS A 61 -20.88 13.01 8.92
CA LYS A 61 -20.95 14.39 9.41
C LYS A 61 -19.69 15.22 9.14
N LEU A 62 -18.66 14.60 8.58
CA LEU A 62 -17.46 15.32 8.19
C LEU A 62 -17.78 16.35 7.10
N ASN A 63 -17.02 17.45 7.09
CA ASN A 63 -17.07 18.36 5.95
C ASN A 63 -16.48 17.69 4.70
N MET A 64 -16.79 18.22 3.52
CA MET A 64 -16.34 17.64 2.25
C MET A 64 -14.83 17.47 2.15
N LYS A 65 -14.04 18.42 2.67
CA LYS A 65 -12.58 18.36 2.66
C LYS A 65 -12.07 17.16 3.46
N ASP A 66 -12.66 16.92 4.63
CA ASP A 66 -12.30 15.81 5.50
C ASP A 66 -12.77 14.46 4.93
N LYS A 67 -13.91 14.44 4.25
CA LYS A 67 -14.35 13.26 3.50
C LYS A 67 -13.38 12.91 2.37
N ILE A 68 -12.97 13.90 1.58
CA ILE A 68 -11.95 13.75 0.53
C ILE A 68 -10.65 13.24 1.14
N TYR A 69 -10.24 13.78 2.28
CA TYR A 69 -9.01 13.35 2.95
C TYR A 69 -9.06 11.85 3.28
N VAL A 70 -10.12 11.38 3.96
CA VAL A 70 -10.24 9.96 4.31
C VAL A 70 -10.35 9.09 3.06
N ALA A 71 -11.18 9.48 2.09
CA ALA A 71 -11.33 8.73 0.83
C ALA A 71 -10.02 8.61 0.06
N ALA A 72 -9.25 9.69 -0.04
CA ALA A 72 -7.98 9.70 -0.76
C ALA A 72 -6.96 8.78 -0.11
N HIS A 73 -6.86 8.75 1.23
CA HIS A 73 -5.93 7.87 1.91
C HIS A 73 -6.37 6.40 1.86
N LEU A 74 -7.67 6.12 1.96
CA LEU A 74 -8.19 4.77 1.74
C LEU A 74 -7.90 4.27 0.32
N ASN A 75 -8.12 5.11 -0.68
CA ASN A 75 -7.81 4.76 -2.07
C ASN A 75 -6.32 4.58 -2.29
N PHE A 76 -5.50 5.47 -1.73
CA PHE A 76 -4.04 5.35 -1.80
C PHE A 76 -3.54 4.06 -1.16
N LEU A 77 -4.10 3.68 -0.01
CA LEU A 77 -3.80 2.41 0.63
C LEU A 77 -4.12 1.21 -0.28
N THR A 78 -5.25 1.23 -0.99
CA THR A 78 -5.59 0.19 -1.96
C THR A 78 -4.55 0.11 -3.08
N CYS A 79 -4.14 1.24 -3.66
CA CYS A 79 -3.10 1.25 -4.70
C CYS A 79 -1.75 0.70 -4.18
N LEU A 80 -1.35 1.08 -2.97
CA LEU A 80 -0.13 0.54 -2.37
C LEU A 80 -0.21 -0.96 -2.10
N PHE A 81 -1.41 -1.49 -1.82
CA PHE A 81 -1.59 -2.94 -1.67
C PHE A 81 -1.52 -3.68 -3.00
N GLU A 82 -2.03 -3.08 -4.07
CA GLU A 82 -1.81 -3.59 -5.42
C GLU A 82 -0.30 -3.65 -5.71
N ASP A 83 0.44 -2.57 -5.47
CA ASP A 83 1.89 -2.56 -5.69
C ASP A 83 2.66 -3.54 -4.78
N PHE A 84 2.18 -3.79 -3.55
CA PHE A 84 2.87 -4.63 -2.56
C PHE A 84 2.55 -6.12 -2.67
N PHE A 85 1.31 -6.49 -3.03
CA PHE A 85 0.87 -7.88 -3.12
C PHE A 85 0.73 -8.39 -4.57
N TYR A 86 0.43 -7.50 -5.52
CA TYR A 86 0.36 -7.81 -6.96
C TYR A 86 1.63 -7.40 -7.66
N VAL A 87 2.75 -7.83 -7.09
CA VAL A 87 3.98 -7.91 -7.84
C VAL A 87 3.87 -9.12 -8.78
N GLU A 88 3.11 -8.96 -9.87
CA GLU A 88 3.32 -9.78 -11.07
C GLU A 88 4.74 -9.45 -11.55
N ASP A 89 5.67 -10.38 -11.32
CA ASP A 89 7.05 -10.41 -11.85
C ASP A 89 8.02 -9.28 -11.41
N PHE A 90 8.37 -9.20 -10.12
CA PHE A 90 9.71 -8.67 -9.76
C PHE A 90 10.84 -9.68 -10.02
N ASP A 91 10.53 -10.85 -10.57
CA ASP A 91 11.53 -11.80 -11.07
C ASP A 91 12.07 -11.41 -12.47
N GLU A 92 11.56 -10.34 -13.11
CA GLU A 92 11.97 -9.95 -14.48
C GLU A 92 12.88 -8.70 -14.54
N PHE A 93 13.38 -8.20 -13.40
CA PHE A 93 14.26 -7.01 -13.37
C PHE A 93 15.72 -7.26 -12.91
N ASP A 94 16.10 -8.50 -12.60
CA ASP A 94 17.46 -8.85 -12.15
C ASP A 94 18.22 -9.83 -13.08
N GLU A 95 17.63 -10.35 -14.17
CA GLU A 95 18.32 -11.28 -15.08
C GLU A 95 19.04 -10.62 -16.29
N ASP A 96 18.95 -9.30 -16.48
CA ASP A 96 19.55 -8.61 -17.66
C ASP A 96 20.81 -7.78 -17.34
N MET A 97 21.41 -7.93 -16.14
CA MET A 97 22.63 -7.18 -15.75
C MET A 97 23.82 -8.06 -15.30
N GLU A 98 23.87 -9.36 -15.66
CA GLU A 98 25.00 -10.23 -15.31
C GLU A 98 25.63 -11.04 -16.47
N GLU A 99 25.37 -10.73 -17.75
CA GLU A 99 25.98 -11.48 -18.86
C GLU A 99 26.57 -10.60 -19.99
N LEU A 100 27.40 -9.60 -19.63
CA LEU A 100 28.22 -8.85 -20.60
C LEU A 100 29.69 -8.63 -20.17
N GLU A 101 30.24 -9.49 -19.31
CA GLU A 101 31.69 -9.59 -19.13
C GLU A 101 32.13 -11.05 -19.29
N GLU A 102 32.56 -11.40 -20.51
CA GLU A 102 33.59 -12.41 -20.86
C GLU A 102 33.25 -13.12 -22.17
N SER A 103 33.62 -12.54 -23.31
CA SER A 103 34.29 -13.25 -24.43
C SER A 103 34.40 -12.39 -25.70
N GLU A 104 35.25 -11.37 -25.67
CA GLU A 104 35.93 -10.96 -26.90
C GLU A 104 37.44 -11.20 -26.75
N PHE A 105 38.01 -11.73 -27.84
CA PHE A 105 39.42 -11.95 -28.16
C PHE A 105 40.01 -13.35 -27.84
N GLU A 106 39.64 -14.28 -28.74
CA GLU A 106 40.56 -15.30 -29.27
C GLU A 106 41.88 -14.63 -29.70
N ASP A 107 42.97 -14.91 -28.98
CA ASP A 107 44.34 -14.62 -29.42
C ASP A 107 44.94 -15.85 -30.14
N GLU A 108 45.08 -15.67 -31.45
CA GLU A 108 46.15 -16.13 -32.36
C GLU A 108 46.82 -17.50 -32.15
N LYS A 109 46.66 -18.38 -33.15
CA LYS A 109 47.77 -19.18 -33.70
C LYS A 109 47.58 -19.55 -35.17
#